data_AF-A0A7C4KVR2-F1
#
_entry.id   AF-A0A7C4KVR2-F1
#
_cell.length_a   1.000
_cell.length_b   1.000
_cell.length_c   1.000
_cell.angle_alpha   90.00
_cell.angle_beta   90.00
_cell.angle_gamma   90.00
#
_symmetry.space_group_name_H-M   'P 1'
#
loop_
_entity.id
_entity.type
_entity.pdbx_description
1 polymer ?
#
loop_
_entity_poly.entity_id
_entity_poly.type
_entity_poly.pdbx_seq_one_letter_code
_entity_poly.pdbx_strand_id
1 'polypeptide(L)' 'MQSFVEYKALIEGIRIVYVDPRGTSKIPPNRKLLVFVNYRFAQLGDAVTSRDVVASWNLALKLNADEGLMG' A
#
# COMPACT_ATOMS: atom_id res chain seq x y z
N MET A 1 3.20 18.42 0.34
CA MET A 1 3.07 17.33 -0.67
C MET A 1 1.66 16.76 -0.65
N GLN A 2 1.17 16.25 0.48
CA GLN A 2 -0.19 15.68 0.60
C GLN A 2 -1.31 16.66 0.20
N SER A 3 -1.29 17.89 0.70
CA SER A 3 -2.27 18.94 0.33
C SER A 3 -2.33 19.26 -1.17
N PHE A 4 -1.22 19.08 -1.90
CA PHE A 4 -1.20 19.30 -3.35
C PHE A 4 -1.86 18.13 -4.10
N VAL A 5 -1.64 16.90 -3.64
CA VAL A 5 -2.34 15.71 -4.15
C VAL A 5 -3.84 15.85 -3.89
N GLU A 6 -4.21 16.33 -2.70
CA GLU A 6 -5.61 16.54 -2.34
C GLU A 6 -6.31 17.55 -3.24
N TYR A 7 -5.67 18.69 -3.46
CA TYR A 7 -6.18 19.71 -4.36
C TYR A 7 -6.38 19.20 -5.79
N LYS A 8 -5.41 18.46 -6.34
CA LYS A 8 -5.51 17.91 -7.69
C LYS A 8 -6.58 16.82 -7.80
N ALA A 9 -6.65 15.91 -6.83
CA ALA A 9 -7.67 14.88 -6.79
C ALA A 9 -9.08 15.47 -6.69
N LEU A 10 -9.26 16.55 -5.91
CA LEU A 10 -10.55 17.26 -5.82
C LEU A 10 -10.99 17.83 -7.17
N ILE A 11 -10.08 18.46 -7.93
CA ILE A 11 -10.38 19.01 -9.26
C ILE A 11 -10.79 17.91 -10.24
N GLU A 12 -10.12 16.77 -10.19
CA GLU A 12 -10.36 15.63 -11.08
C GLU A 12 -11.53 14.74 -10.62
N GLY A 13 -12.20 15.07 -9.50
CA GLY A 13 -13.29 14.27 -8.94
C GLY A 13 -12.84 12.91 -8.39
N ILE A 14 -11.56 12.75 -8.08
CA ILE A 14 -10.98 11.50 -7.54
C ILE A 14 -11.19 11.46 -6.03
N ARG A 15 -11.90 10.44 -5.53
CA ARG A 15 -12.09 10.21 -4.09
C ARG A 15 -10.76 9.92 -3.41
N ILE A 16 -10.48 10.64 -2.33
CA ILE A 16 -9.31 10.41 -1.47
C ILE A 16 -9.76 9.60 -0.25
N VAL A 17 -8.94 8.62 0.12
CA VAL A 17 -9.14 7.86 1.35
C VAL A 17 -7.84 7.85 2.14
N TYR A 18 -7.96 7.97 3.46
CA TYR A 18 -6.83 7.93 4.39
C TYR A 18 -6.78 6.56 5.06
N VAL A 19 -5.62 5.91 5.02
CA VAL A 19 -5.40 4.56 5.54
C VAL A 19 -4.16 4.60 6.42
N ASP A 20 -4.17 3.92 7.58
CA ASP A 20 -3.00 3.86 8.47
C ASP A 20 -1.83 3.10 7.82
N PRO A 21 -0.69 3.78 7.54
CA PRO A 21 0.45 3.18 6.85
C PRO A 21 1.29 2.26 7.72
N ARG A 22 1.06 2.19 9.04
CA ARG A 22 1.90 1.40 9.96
C ARG A 22 1.99 -0.07 9.54
N GLY A 23 3.23 -0.56 9.45
CA GLY A 23 3.56 -1.97 9.16
C GLY A 23 3.40 -2.42 7.70
N THR A 24 2.97 -1.54 6.79
CA THR A 24 2.61 -1.92 5.41
C THR A 24 3.78 -2.41 4.55
N SER A 25 5.02 -1.98 4.80
CA SER A 25 6.19 -2.44 4.03
C SER A 25 6.80 -3.76 4.53
N LYS A 26 6.22 -4.35 5.60
CA LYS A 26 6.79 -5.52 6.29
C LYS A 26 5.96 -6.80 6.19
N ILE A 27 4.75 -6.69 5.65
CA ILE A 27 3.79 -7.80 5.60
C ILE A 27 3.71 -8.30 4.15
N PRO A 28 3.71 -9.61 3.90
CA PRO A 28 3.48 -10.14 2.56
C PRO A 28 2.02 -9.92 2.13
N PRO A 29 1.74 -9.12 1.09
CA PRO A 29 0.36 -8.79 0.70
C PRO A 29 -0.39 -9.99 0.10
N ASN A 30 0.33 -10.96 -0.48
CA ASN A 30 -0.24 -12.11 -1.16
C ASN A 30 -0.04 -13.44 -0.40
N ARG A 31 0.29 -13.37 0.90
CA ARG A 31 0.59 -14.53 1.78
C ARG A 31 1.78 -15.40 1.33
N LYS A 32 2.55 -15.00 0.32
CA LYS A 32 3.82 -15.64 -0.04
C LYS A 32 4.94 -15.18 0.89
N LEU A 33 6.09 -15.88 0.83
CA LEU A 33 7.28 -15.47 1.58
C LEU A 33 7.76 -14.08 1.11
N LEU A 34 8.04 -13.20 2.07
CA LEU A 34 8.63 -11.88 1.83
C LEU A 34 10.03 -11.84 2.46
N VAL A 35 11.06 -11.68 1.63
CA VAL A 35 12.46 -11.59 2.07
C VAL A 35 13.02 -10.22 1.70
N PHE A 36 13.55 -9.47 2.67
CA PHE A 36 14.19 -8.19 2.38
C PHE A 36 15.58 -8.41 1.83
N VAL A 37 15.81 -7.92 0.61
CA VAL A 37 17.11 -7.97 -0.04
C VAL A 37 17.96 -6.78 0.43
N ASN A 38 17.35 -5.59 0.46
CA ASN A 38 17.97 -4.38 1.00
C ASN A 38 16.88 -3.33 1.34
N TYR A 39 17.29 -2.08 1.56
CA TYR A 39 16.35 -1.01 1.93
C TYR A 39 15.33 -0.67 0.84
N ARG A 40 15.61 -0.94 -0.44
CA ARG A 40 14.73 -0.67 -1.59
C ARG A 40 13.96 -1.89 -2.09
N PHE A 41 14.58 -3.06 -2.06
CA PHE A 41 14.04 -4.25 -2.74
C PHE A 41 13.70 -5.37 -1.77
N ALA A 42 12.68 -6.13 -2.14
CA ALA A 42 12.26 -7.34 -1.46
C ALA A 42 11.88 -8.41 -2.48
N GLN A 43 12.12 -9.67 -2.13
CA GLN A 43 11.62 -10.81 -2.87
C GLN A 43 10.26 -11.23 -2.30
N LEU A 44 9.23 -11.29 -3.14
CA LEU A 44 7.88 -11.70 -2.78
C LEU A 44 7.52 -12.97 -3.58
N GLY A 45 7.67 -14.14 -2.94
CA GLY A 45 7.68 -15.42 -3.65
C GLY A 45 8.85 -15.50 -4.63
N ASP A 46 8.55 -15.71 -5.91
CA ASP A 46 9.57 -15.91 -6.95
C ASP A 46 9.99 -14.61 -7.65
N ALA A 47 9.38 -13.48 -7.28
CA ALA A 47 9.61 -12.19 -7.93
C ALA A 47 10.35 -11.21 -7.01
N VAL A 48 11.32 -10.48 -7.55
CA VAL A 48 11.94 -9.32 -6.89
C VAL A 48 11.13 -8.06 -7.23
N THR A 49 10.75 -7.32 -6.19
CA THR A 49 9.96 -6.08 -6.31
C THR A 49 10.51 -5.00 -5.37
N SER A 50 10.01 -3.77 -5.49
CA SER A 50 10.35 -2.71 -4.54
C SER A 50 9.52 -2.83 -3.26
N ARG A 51 10.11 -2.39 -2.14
CA ARG A 51 9.40 -2.31 -0.85
C ARG A 51 8.26 -1.29 -0.87
N ASP A 52 8.32 -0.31 -1.76
CA ASP A 52 7.25 0.67 -1.95
C ASP A 52 6.02 0.02 -2.61
N VAL A 53 6.21 -0.87 -3.59
CA VAL A 53 5.10 -1.64 -4.19
C VAL A 53 4.43 -2.52 -3.13
N VAL A 54 5.22 -3.18 -2.27
CA VAL A 54 4.69 -3.97 -1.15
C VAL A 54 3.87 -3.10 -0.20
N ALA A 55 4.36 -1.90 0.15
CA ALA A 55 3.65 -0.98 1.02
C ALA A 55 2.34 -0.47 0.41
N SER A 56 2.36 -0.06 -0.86
CA SER A 56 1.18 0.40 -1.61
C SER A 56 0.11 -0.69 -1.71
N TRP A 57 0.51 -1.95 -1.95
CA TRP A 57 -0.43 -3.06 -2.00
C TRP A 57 -1.08 -3.31 -0.63
N ASN A 58 -0.30 -3.32 0.45
CA ASN A 58 -0.86 -3.50 1.79
C ASN A 58 -1.78 -2.35 2.23
N LEU A 59 -1.52 -1.10 1.78
CA LEU A 59 -2.44 0.01 1.97
C LEU A 59 -3.79 -0.26 1.28
N ALA A 60 -3.78 -0.75 0.04
CA ALA A 60 -5.00 -1.10 -0.67
C ALA A 60 -5.76 -2.27 -0.01
N LEU A 61 -5.04 -3.28 0.51
CA LEU A 61 -5.65 -4.40 1.23
C LEU A 61 -6.29 -3.96 2.54
N LYS A 62 -5.66 -3.05 3.30
CA LYS A 62 -6.25 -2.48 4.51
C LYS A 62 -7.51 -1.69 4.21
N LEU A 63 -7.49 -0.84 3.19
CA LEU A 63 -8.68 -0.11 2.76
C LEU A 63 -9.86 -1.04 2.50
N ASN A 64 -9.64 -2.12 1.75
CA ASN A 64 -10.70 -3.08 1.44
C ASN A 64 -11.21 -3.81 2.69
N ALA A 65 -10.32 -4.13 3.64
CA ALA A 65 -10.72 -4.74 4.91
C ALA A 65 -11.56 -3.78 5.76
N ASP A 66 -11.19 -2.50 5.81
CA ASP A 66 -11.91 -1.47 6.54
C ASP A 66 -13.29 -1.17 5.90
N GLU A 67 -13.38 -1.14 4.57
CA GLU A 67 -14.67 -0.99 3.86
C GLU A 67 -15.59 -2.21 4.07
N GLY A 68 -15.04 -3.43 4.12
CA GLY A 68 -15.79 -4.65 4.41
C GLY A 68 -16.31 -4.77 5.84
N LEU A 69 -15.78 -3.99 6.79
CA LEU A 69 -16.27 -3.91 8.17
C LEU A 69 -17.37 -2.86 8.36
N MET A 70 -17.59 -1.98 7.37
CA MET A 70 -18.64 -0.96 7.38
C MET A 70 -19.89 -1.35 6.57
N GLY A 71 -19.88 -2.54 5.94
CA GLY A 71 -20.98 -3.08 5.11
C GLY A 71 -21.94 -4.01 5.86
#